data_AF-A0A1G5VJR5-F1
#
_entry.id   AF-A0A1G5VJR5-F1
#
_cell.length_a   1.000
_cell.length_b   1.000
_cell.length_c   1.000
_cell.angle_alpha   90.00
_cell.angle_beta   90.00
_cell.angle_gamma   90.00
#
_symmetry.space_group_name_H-M   'P 1'
#
loop_
_entity.id
_entity.type
_entity.pdbx_description
1 polymer ?
#
loop_
_entity_poly.entity_id
_entity_poly.type
_entity_poly.pdbx_seq_one_letter_code
_entity_poly.pdbx_strand_id
1 'polypeptide(L)'
;MVLEKLKAIFSKEEKKIAKTVDEKIEEKAEEQIEKKAEEKKGMKVAILGAGCYRTHAASGITNFSRACEVAEATGKENIAMTHSTIEMGAELLELAGVSEVVVSDPVFDGDFVVVDDFDYAEVIAAHKAGNPEEVMPDIRAKVNELAETVPKPAKGAIHFTHPEDLGMKCINDDSEAVADADWVMTWLPEGGMQPDIIKNFAGDIKEGAIVTHACTIPTTGLNKIFEDLGTNVNVASYHPGAVPEMKGQVYIAEGFADQASIDTLMDLGQKARGSAFTLPANMVGPVCDMCSAVTAITYAGILAYRDTVTQILGAPAGFAQMMALESLTQVNALMQDEGIDKMDDALNPAALLGTADSMNFGSLAEIVPDVLDYLGKEKKE
;
A
#
# COMPACT_ATOMS: atom_id res chain seq x y z
N MET A 1 -72.60 37.04 17.51
CA MET A 1 -71.81 37.35 16.29
C MET A 1 -70.30 37.38 16.52
N VAL A 2 -69.77 38.07 17.55
CA VAL A 2 -68.31 38.15 17.79
C VAL A 2 -67.71 36.79 18.24
N LEU A 3 -68.42 36.05 19.09
CA LEU A 3 -67.95 34.77 19.64
C LEU A 3 -67.76 33.68 18.56
N GLU A 4 -68.64 33.62 17.56
CA GLU A 4 -68.55 32.65 16.46
C GLU A 4 -67.41 32.97 15.50
N LYS A 5 -67.13 34.25 15.25
CA LYS A 5 -65.97 34.67 14.44
C LYS A 5 -64.66 34.31 15.14
N LEU A 6 -64.57 34.48 16.45
CA LEU A 6 -63.40 34.06 17.23
C LEU A 6 -63.19 32.54 17.17
N LYS A 7 -64.24 31.73 17.36
CA LYS A 7 -64.15 30.27 17.22
C LYS A 7 -63.65 29.81 15.84
N ALA A 8 -64.11 30.48 14.77
CA ALA A 8 -63.68 30.17 13.41
C ALA A 8 -62.20 30.56 13.15
N ILE A 9 -61.71 31.62 13.78
CA ILE A 9 -60.30 32.03 13.71
C ILE A 9 -59.43 31.01 14.46
N PHE A 10 -59.76 30.69 15.71
CA PHE A 10 -59.02 29.70 16.50
C PHE A 10 -58.98 28.33 15.83
N SER A 11 -60.10 27.86 15.26
CA SER A 11 -60.12 26.58 14.54
C SER A 11 -59.24 26.57 13.27
N LYS A 12 -59.12 27.71 12.57
CA LYS A 12 -58.21 27.83 11.42
C LYS A 12 -56.76 27.87 11.84
N GLU A 13 -56.46 28.53 12.95
CA GLU A 13 -55.11 28.66 13.50
C GLU A 13 -54.62 27.31 14.06
N GLU A 14 -55.47 26.57 14.77
CA GLU A 14 -55.20 25.20 15.23
C GLU A 14 -54.89 24.26 14.06
N LYS A 15 -55.69 24.30 12.98
CA LYS A 15 -55.44 23.47 11.79
C LYS A 15 -54.14 23.82 11.08
N LYS A 16 -53.77 25.11 11.07
CA LYS A 16 -52.51 25.57 10.49
C LYS A 16 -51.32 25.10 11.32
N ILE A 17 -51.42 25.20 12.65
CA ILE A 17 -50.37 24.73 13.57
C ILE A 17 -50.21 23.21 13.47
N ALA A 18 -51.31 22.45 13.46
CA ALA A 18 -51.27 21.00 13.30
C ALA A 18 -50.55 20.59 12.02
N LYS A 19 -50.91 21.21 10.88
CA LYS A 19 -50.26 20.93 9.59
C LYS A 19 -48.75 21.22 9.62
N THR A 20 -48.32 22.35 10.19
CA THR A 20 -46.90 22.70 10.29
C THR A 20 -46.12 21.77 11.23
N VAL A 21 -46.78 21.23 12.26
CA VAL A 21 -46.17 20.27 13.19
C VAL A 21 -46.01 18.92 12.50
N ASP A 22 -47.02 18.45 11.77
CA ASP A 22 -46.96 17.21 11.01
C ASP A 22 -45.86 17.24 9.94
N GLU A 23 -45.76 18.32 9.15
CA GLU A 23 -44.70 18.49 8.13
C GLU A 23 -43.29 18.46 8.76
N LYS A 24 -43.09 19.07 9.94
CA LYS A 24 -41.80 19.05 10.66
C LYS A 24 -41.47 17.70 11.30
N ILE A 25 -42.47 16.89 11.62
CA ILE A 25 -42.28 15.54 12.13
C ILE A 25 -41.89 14.60 11.00
N GLU A 26 -42.53 14.73 9.83
CA GLU A 26 -42.18 13.99 8.62
C GLU A 26 -40.74 14.29 8.18
N GLU A 27 -40.35 15.56 8.07
CA GLU A 27 -38.98 15.97 7.70
C GLU A 27 -37.91 15.40 8.65
N LYS A 28 -38.16 15.43 9.97
CA LYS A 28 -37.26 14.83 10.97
C LYS A 28 -37.24 13.30 10.93
N ALA A 29 -38.35 12.67 10.56
CA ALA A 29 -38.42 11.22 10.44
C ALA A 29 -37.64 10.76 9.20
N GLU A 30 -37.75 11.49 8.07
CA GLU A 30 -36.97 11.25 6.86
C GLU A 30 -35.47 11.42 7.12
N GLU A 31 -35.05 12.50 7.79
CA GLU A 31 -33.65 12.74 8.14
C GLU A 31 -33.07 11.66 9.09
N GLN A 32 -33.90 11.12 10.00
CA GLN A 32 -33.52 10.00 10.85
C GLN A 32 -33.50 8.66 10.12
N ILE A 33 -34.34 8.48 9.09
CA ILE A 33 -34.36 7.28 8.25
C ILE A 33 -33.14 7.29 7.33
N GLU A 34 -32.78 8.42 6.74
CA GLU A 34 -31.55 8.58 5.96
C GLU A 34 -30.32 8.34 6.81
N LYS A 35 -30.21 8.95 8.00
CA LYS A 35 -29.09 8.66 8.92
C LYS A 35 -29.01 7.19 9.33
N LYS A 36 -30.14 6.53 9.58
CA LYS A 36 -30.17 5.09 9.90
C LYS A 36 -29.89 4.20 8.68
N ALA A 37 -30.14 4.70 7.46
CA ALA A 37 -29.80 4.01 6.22
C ALA A 37 -28.31 4.17 5.90
N GLU A 38 -27.72 5.34 6.15
CA GLU A 38 -26.28 5.59 6.08
C GLU A 38 -25.52 4.80 7.16
N GLU A 39 -26.00 4.78 8.41
CA GLU A 39 -25.44 3.92 9.48
C GLU A 39 -25.55 2.41 9.17
N LYS A 40 -26.38 2.02 8.19
CA LYS A 40 -26.52 0.63 7.72
C LYS A 40 -25.70 0.29 6.48
N LYS A 41 -25.17 1.27 5.75
CA LYS A 41 -24.35 1.02 4.56
C LYS A 41 -22.91 0.90 5.04
N GLY A 42 -22.42 -0.34 5.19
CA GLY A 42 -21.02 -0.57 5.54
C GLY A 42 -20.08 -0.04 4.45
N MET A 43 -18.79 0.09 4.78
CA MET A 43 -17.78 0.61 3.86
C MET A 43 -17.64 -0.28 2.61
N LYS A 44 -17.63 0.35 1.43
CA LYS A 44 -17.26 -0.29 0.16
C LYS A 44 -15.81 0.04 -0.17
N VAL A 45 -15.01 -1.00 -0.43
CA VAL A 45 -13.62 -0.87 -0.92
C VAL A 45 -13.54 -1.37 -2.36
N ALA A 46 -13.00 -0.52 -3.24
CA ALA A 46 -12.67 -0.89 -4.62
C ALA A 46 -11.17 -1.13 -4.74
N ILE A 47 -10.77 -2.35 -5.08
CA ILE A 47 -9.39 -2.74 -5.33
C ILE A 47 -9.15 -2.71 -6.84
N LEU A 48 -8.20 -1.92 -7.31
CA LEU A 48 -7.85 -1.81 -8.74
C LEU A 48 -6.49 -2.48 -8.98
N GLY A 49 -6.51 -3.73 -9.42
CA GLY A 49 -5.36 -4.60 -9.61
C GLY A 49 -5.35 -5.76 -8.62
N ALA A 50 -5.45 -6.99 -9.13
CA ALA A 50 -5.39 -8.23 -8.34
C ALA A 50 -3.94 -8.64 -8.00
N GLY A 51 -2.98 -8.22 -8.83
CA GLY A 51 -1.58 -8.63 -8.74
C GLY A 51 -1.31 -10.00 -9.39
N CYS A 52 -0.06 -10.45 -9.34
CA CYS A 52 0.37 -11.76 -9.86
C CYS A 52 1.57 -12.28 -9.07
N TYR A 53 1.52 -13.54 -8.65
CA TYR A 53 2.53 -14.11 -7.76
C TYR A 53 3.92 -14.34 -8.39
N ARG A 54 4.08 -14.23 -9.71
CA ARG A 54 5.30 -14.66 -10.41
C ARG A 54 6.58 -13.99 -9.90
N THR A 55 6.54 -12.70 -9.58
CA THR A 55 7.71 -11.97 -9.06
C THR A 55 7.97 -12.28 -7.60
N HIS A 56 6.93 -12.62 -6.83
CA HIS A 56 7.05 -13.04 -5.44
C HIS A 56 7.81 -14.37 -5.40
N ALA A 57 7.35 -15.35 -6.18
CA ALA A 57 8.03 -16.64 -6.33
C ALA A 57 9.47 -16.51 -6.84
N ALA A 58 9.69 -15.70 -7.88
CA ALA A 58 11.02 -15.50 -8.48
C ALA A 58 12.04 -14.88 -7.52
N SER A 59 11.61 -14.13 -6.50
CA SER A 59 12.50 -13.58 -5.47
C SER A 59 13.18 -14.65 -4.62
N GLY A 60 12.59 -15.84 -4.53
CA GLY A 60 13.12 -16.96 -3.76
C GLY A 60 13.03 -16.82 -2.24
N ILE A 61 12.44 -15.74 -1.72
CA ILE A 61 12.51 -15.40 -0.28
C ILE A 61 11.14 -15.10 0.37
N THR A 62 10.06 -15.05 -0.39
CA THR A 62 8.70 -14.83 0.14
C THR A 62 8.03 -16.13 0.57
N ASN A 63 7.04 -16.03 1.44
CA ASN A 63 6.18 -17.13 1.87
C ASN A 63 4.77 -16.59 2.24
N PHE A 64 3.89 -17.43 2.78
CA PHE A 64 2.50 -17.11 3.12
C PHE A 64 2.25 -17.01 4.63
N SER A 65 3.27 -16.66 5.44
CA SER A 65 3.14 -16.67 6.90
C SER A 65 1.98 -15.84 7.42
N ARG A 66 1.73 -14.66 6.85
CA ARG A 66 0.61 -13.79 7.26
C ARG A 66 -0.72 -14.34 6.78
N ALA A 67 -0.82 -14.74 5.52
CA ALA A 67 -2.05 -15.31 4.98
C ALA A 67 -2.49 -16.58 5.75
N CYS A 68 -1.55 -17.43 6.15
CA CYS A 68 -1.82 -18.59 7.01
C CYS A 68 -2.31 -18.18 8.41
N GLU A 69 -1.73 -17.13 9.01
CA GLU A 69 -2.20 -16.58 10.29
C GLU A 69 -3.66 -16.12 10.21
N VAL A 70 -4.02 -15.42 9.13
CA VAL A 70 -5.39 -14.94 8.89
C VAL A 70 -6.36 -16.09 8.60
N ALA A 71 -5.94 -17.08 7.80
CA ALA A 71 -6.71 -18.28 7.54
C ALA A 71 -7.07 -19.02 8.84
N GLU A 72 -6.11 -19.16 9.77
CA GLU A 72 -6.36 -19.74 11.09
C GLU A 72 -7.30 -18.87 11.94
N ALA A 73 -7.09 -17.56 11.97
CA ALA A 73 -7.87 -16.64 12.79
C ALA A 73 -9.36 -16.59 12.38
N THR A 74 -9.64 -16.80 11.09
CA THR A 74 -10.98 -16.72 10.50
C THR A 74 -11.63 -18.09 10.29
N GLY A 75 -10.84 -19.18 10.31
CA GLY A 75 -11.28 -20.52 9.98
C GLY A 75 -11.54 -20.74 8.48
N LYS A 76 -10.98 -19.88 7.61
CA LYS A 76 -11.13 -19.94 6.15
C LYS A 76 -9.80 -20.33 5.50
N GLU A 77 -9.62 -21.63 5.27
CA GLU A 77 -8.35 -22.20 4.79
C GLU A 77 -7.92 -21.65 3.43
N ASN A 78 -8.86 -21.28 2.55
CA ASN A 78 -8.56 -20.71 1.24
C ASN A 78 -7.91 -19.31 1.30
N ILE A 79 -7.88 -18.65 2.46
CA ILE A 79 -7.07 -17.44 2.66
C ILE A 79 -5.57 -17.79 2.67
N ALA A 80 -5.17 -19.00 3.06
CA ALA A 80 -3.76 -19.32 3.32
C ALA A 80 -2.80 -19.15 2.14
N MET A 81 -3.33 -19.06 0.91
CA MET A 81 -2.55 -18.87 -0.31
C MET A 81 -3.01 -17.67 -1.15
N THR A 82 -3.78 -16.76 -0.56
CA THR A 82 -3.99 -15.43 -1.15
C THR A 82 -2.67 -14.67 -1.22
N HIS A 83 -2.60 -13.67 -2.10
CA HIS A 83 -1.46 -12.77 -2.16
C HIS A 83 -1.87 -11.39 -2.63
N SER A 84 -0.92 -10.45 -2.55
CA SER A 84 -1.11 -9.08 -3.03
C SER A 84 -2.40 -8.46 -2.46
N THR A 85 -3.24 -7.87 -3.30
CA THR A 85 -4.48 -7.22 -2.88
C THR A 85 -5.59 -8.20 -2.51
N ILE A 86 -5.52 -9.45 -2.96
CA ILE A 86 -6.50 -10.47 -2.57
C ILE A 86 -6.34 -10.82 -1.09
N GLU A 87 -5.10 -10.87 -0.59
CA GLU A 87 -4.86 -11.01 0.84
C GLU A 87 -5.40 -9.81 1.63
N MET A 88 -5.04 -8.59 1.21
CA MET A 88 -5.47 -7.38 1.91
C MET A 88 -7.01 -7.21 1.87
N GLY A 89 -7.66 -7.58 0.76
CA GLY A 89 -9.11 -7.58 0.64
C GLY A 89 -9.78 -8.60 1.57
N ALA A 90 -9.19 -9.79 1.73
CA ALA A 90 -9.71 -10.83 2.61
C ALA A 90 -9.60 -10.40 4.07
N GLU A 91 -8.47 -9.83 4.47
CA GLU A 91 -8.29 -9.27 5.81
C GLU A 91 -9.31 -8.14 6.10
N LEU A 92 -9.61 -7.29 5.12
CA LEU A 92 -10.60 -6.21 5.29
C LEU A 92 -12.02 -6.75 5.51
N LEU A 93 -12.44 -7.74 4.71
CA LEU A 93 -13.75 -8.40 4.85
C LEU A 93 -13.86 -9.13 6.20
N GLU A 94 -12.86 -9.91 6.55
CA GLU A 94 -12.96 -10.86 7.66
C GLU A 94 -12.58 -10.27 9.02
N LEU A 95 -11.68 -9.28 9.06
CA LEU A 95 -11.11 -8.76 10.31
C LEU A 95 -11.48 -7.31 10.59
N ALA A 96 -11.69 -6.48 9.56
CA ALA A 96 -11.89 -5.04 9.74
C ALA A 96 -13.34 -4.55 9.61
N GLY A 97 -14.27 -5.45 9.27
CA GLY A 97 -15.70 -5.11 9.17
C GLY A 97 -16.06 -4.31 7.92
N VAL A 98 -15.22 -4.35 6.88
CA VAL A 98 -15.57 -3.86 5.54
C VAL A 98 -16.68 -4.76 4.99
N SER A 99 -17.78 -4.17 4.54
CA SER A 99 -18.95 -4.94 4.11
C SER A 99 -18.89 -5.41 2.66
N GLU A 100 -18.13 -4.72 1.82
CA GLU A 100 -18.03 -5.01 0.40
C GLU A 100 -16.64 -4.72 -0.12
N VAL A 101 -16.06 -5.71 -0.81
CA VAL A 101 -14.82 -5.57 -1.58
C VAL A 101 -15.10 -5.94 -3.03
N VAL A 102 -14.78 -5.03 -3.94
CA VAL A 102 -14.83 -5.25 -5.39
C VAL A 102 -13.41 -5.17 -5.93
N VAL A 103 -12.97 -6.21 -6.63
CA VAL A 103 -11.65 -6.26 -7.29
C VAL A 103 -11.86 -6.06 -8.79
N SER A 104 -11.28 -4.99 -9.32
CA SER A 104 -11.20 -4.73 -10.75
C SER A 104 -9.82 -5.08 -11.28
N ASP A 105 -9.75 -5.90 -12.33
CA ASP A 105 -8.51 -6.13 -13.07
C ASP A 105 -8.86 -6.60 -14.50
N PRO A 106 -8.25 -6.02 -15.56
CA PRO A 106 -8.45 -6.52 -16.92
C PRO A 106 -8.10 -8.01 -17.10
N VAL A 107 -7.31 -8.59 -16.19
CA VAL A 107 -6.92 -10.00 -16.24
C VAL A 107 -8.08 -10.97 -16.02
N PHE A 108 -9.20 -10.54 -15.44
CA PHE A 108 -10.38 -11.42 -15.29
C PHE A 108 -11.02 -11.81 -16.63
N ASP A 109 -10.79 -11.03 -17.70
CA ASP A 109 -11.13 -11.41 -19.08
C ASP A 109 -10.00 -12.15 -19.82
N GLY A 110 -8.83 -12.26 -19.18
CA GLY A 110 -7.63 -12.89 -19.72
C GLY A 110 -7.34 -14.24 -19.09
N ASP A 111 -6.05 -14.57 -19.01
CA ASP A 111 -5.57 -15.81 -18.43
C ASP A 111 -5.40 -15.65 -16.90
N PHE A 112 -6.51 -15.56 -16.16
CA PHE A 112 -6.51 -15.64 -14.70
C PHE A 112 -6.34 -17.11 -14.25
N VAL A 113 -5.10 -17.50 -13.96
CA VAL A 113 -4.75 -18.87 -13.60
C VAL A 113 -4.81 -19.06 -12.08
N VAL A 114 -5.69 -19.97 -11.64
CA VAL A 114 -5.74 -20.46 -10.26
C VAL A 114 -5.01 -21.79 -10.19
N VAL A 115 -3.96 -21.86 -9.36
CA VAL A 115 -3.14 -23.05 -9.14
C VAL A 115 -3.73 -23.85 -7.98
N ASP A 116 -4.24 -25.04 -8.27
CA ASP A 116 -4.92 -25.94 -7.32
C ASP A 116 -4.06 -27.16 -6.92
N ASP A 117 -2.78 -27.18 -7.30
CA ASP A 117 -1.84 -28.26 -7.00
C ASP A 117 -1.53 -28.44 -5.49
N PHE A 118 -1.84 -27.45 -4.65
CA PHE A 118 -1.38 -27.37 -3.24
C PHE A 118 -2.56 -27.41 -2.26
N ASP A 119 -2.45 -28.25 -1.23
CA ASP A 119 -3.44 -28.35 -0.15
C ASP A 119 -3.25 -27.22 0.87
N TYR A 120 -4.29 -26.41 1.10
CA TYR A 120 -4.24 -25.29 2.04
C TYR A 120 -3.88 -25.71 3.46
N ALA A 121 -4.39 -26.86 3.94
CA ALA A 121 -4.11 -27.34 5.29
C ALA A 121 -2.64 -27.75 5.46
N GLU A 122 -2.03 -28.33 4.42
CA GLU A 122 -0.59 -28.63 4.42
C GLU A 122 0.25 -27.34 4.44
N VAL A 123 -0.13 -26.34 3.64
CA VAL A 123 0.54 -25.03 3.63
C VAL A 123 0.42 -24.34 4.99
N ILE A 124 -0.77 -24.30 5.59
CA ILE A 124 -0.99 -23.76 6.94
C ILE A 124 -0.12 -24.49 7.96
N ALA A 125 -0.11 -25.83 7.93
CA ALA A 125 0.65 -26.63 8.88
C ALA A 125 2.16 -26.33 8.83
N ALA A 126 2.75 -26.22 7.63
CA ALA A 126 4.16 -25.90 7.45
C ALA A 126 4.51 -24.50 7.99
N HIS A 127 3.68 -23.49 7.70
CA HIS A 127 3.89 -22.12 8.18
C HIS A 127 3.72 -22.02 9.70
N LYS A 128 2.71 -22.69 10.27
CA LYS A 128 2.48 -22.75 11.71
C LYS A 128 3.61 -23.44 12.47
N ALA A 129 4.22 -24.47 11.87
CA ALA A 129 5.38 -25.15 12.43
C ALA A 129 6.66 -24.29 12.40
N GLY A 130 6.63 -23.11 11.76
CA GLY A 130 7.80 -22.25 11.58
C GLY A 130 8.73 -22.73 10.47
N ASN A 131 8.28 -23.67 9.61
CA ASN A 131 9.06 -24.29 8.55
C ASN A 131 8.41 -24.08 7.17
N PRO A 132 8.17 -22.82 6.72
CA PRO A 132 7.53 -22.55 5.43
C PRO A 132 8.31 -23.16 4.25
N GLU A 133 9.63 -23.29 4.36
CA GLU A 133 10.48 -23.88 3.32
C GLU A 133 10.27 -25.40 3.10
N GLU A 134 9.42 -26.06 3.89
CA GLU A 134 8.98 -27.43 3.59
C GLU A 134 8.04 -27.48 2.36
N VAL A 135 7.32 -26.40 2.07
CA VAL A 135 6.35 -26.32 0.95
C VAL A 135 6.70 -25.25 -0.09
N MET A 136 7.37 -24.15 0.33
CA MET A 136 7.63 -23.03 -0.56
C MET A 136 8.48 -23.36 -1.81
N PRO A 137 9.50 -24.23 -1.76
CA PRO A 137 10.27 -24.57 -2.96
C PRO A 137 9.42 -25.14 -4.11
N ASP A 138 8.48 -26.03 -3.79
CA ASP A 138 7.60 -26.65 -4.80
C ASP A 138 6.58 -25.65 -5.35
N ILE A 139 6.03 -24.79 -4.48
CA ILE A 139 5.17 -23.67 -4.88
C ILE A 139 5.90 -22.74 -5.85
N ARG A 140 7.13 -22.33 -5.51
CA ARG A 140 7.94 -21.45 -6.36
C ARG A 140 8.28 -22.14 -7.69
N ALA A 141 8.62 -23.42 -7.67
CA ALA A 141 8.93 -24.18 -8.88
C ALA A 141 7.73 -24.23 -9.84
N LYS A 142 6.53 -24.54 -9.33
CA LYS A 142 5.29 -24.54 -10.12
C LYS A 142 4.97 -23.17 -10.71
N VAL A 143 5.11 -22.11 -9.93
CA VAL A 143 4.87 -20.74 -10.40
C VAL A 143 5.89 -20.34 -11.46
N ASN A 144 7.16 -20.69 -11.29
CA ASN A 144 8.20 -20.40 -12.27
C ASN A 144 7.95 -21.13 -13.59
N GLU A 145 7.51 -22.40 -13.56
CA GLU A 145 7.07 -23.14 -14.75
C GLU A 145 5.91 -22.43 -15.46
N LEU A 146 4.86 -22.08 -14.72
CA LEU A 146 3.70 -21.38 -15.27
C LEU A 146 4.08 -20.00 -15.84
N ALA A 147 5.03 -19.30 -15.22
CA ALA A 147 5.46 -17.98 -15.66
C ALA A 147 6.13 -17.98 -17.06
N GLU A 148 6.58 -19.13 -17.55
CA GLU A 148 7.11 -19.30 -18.91
C GLU A 148 6.00 -19.25 -19.98
N THR A 149 4.79 -19.71 -19.65
CA THR A 149 3.68 -19.82 -20.61
C THR A 149 2.55 -18.83 -20.36
N VAL A 150 2.30 -18.44 -19.11
CA VAL A 150 1.23 -17.51 -18.74
C VAL A 150 1.65 -16.08 -19.10
N PRO A 151 0.90 -15.36 -19.95
CA PRO A 151 1.20 -13.98 -20.32
C PRO A 151 1.36 -13.09 -19.08
N LYS A 152 2.20 -12.05 -19.16
CA LYS A 152 2.33 -11.07 -18.06
C LYS A 152 1.03 -10.27 -17.88
N PRO A 153 0.79 -9.68 -16.68
CA PRO A 153 -0.30 -8.74 -16.50
C PRO A 153 -0.26 -7.59 -17.53
N ALA A 154 -1.40 -7.07 -17.98
CA ALA A 154 -2.75 -7.42 -17.57
C ALA A 154 -3.38 -8.61 -18.34
N LYS A 155 -2.62 -9.36 -19.15
CA LYS A 155 -3.16 -10.46 -19.97
C LYS A 155 -3.25 -11.80 -19.24
N GLY A 156 -2.42 -12.00 -18.22
CA GLY A 156 -2.43 -13.21 -17.41
C GLY A 156 -1.87 -12.96 -16.02
N ALA A 157 -2.44 -13.65 -15.04
CA ALA A 157 -2.06 -13.60 -13.64
C ALA A 157 -2.08 -15.01 -13.05
N ILE A 158 -1.22 -15.24 -12.05
CA ILE A 158 -1.08 -16.53 -11.37
C ILE A 158 -1.45 -16.27 -9.92
N HIS A 159 -2.47 -16.98 -9.45
CA HIS A 159 -3.07 -16.96 -8.11
C HIS A 159 -3.28 -18.40 -7.62
N PHE A 160 -3.58 -18.59 -6.35
CA PHE A 160 -3.90 -19.91 -5.76
C PHE A 160 -5.35 -20.01 -5.29
N THR A 161 -5.99 -18.87 -5.01
CA THR A 161 -7.40 -18.78 -4.63
C THR A 161 -8.07 -17.76 -5.52
N HIS A 162 -9.25 -18.09 -6.07
CA HIS A 162 -10.04 -17.11 -6.81
C HIS A 162 -10.66 -16.09 -5.84
N PRO A 163 -10.67 -14.77 -6.10
CA PRO A 163 -11.18 -13.80 -5.14
C PRO A 163 -12.68 -13.96 -4.83
N GLU A 164 -13.46 -14.51 -5.77
CA GLU A 164 -14.88 -14.82 -5.54
C GLU A 164 -15.11 -15.90 -4.47
N ASP A 165 -14.16 -16.84 -4.29
CA ASP A 165 -14.22 -17.87 -3.24
C ASP A 165 -14.05 -17.26 -1.83
N LEU A 166 -13.63 -16.00 -1.76
CA LEU A 166 -13.45 -15.22 -0.54
C LEU A 166 -14.61 -14.24 -0.30
N GLY A 167 -15.61 -14.21 -1.19
CA GLY A 167 -16.74 -13.29 -1.10
C GLY A 167 -16.50 -11.91 -1.70
N MET A 168 -15.40 -11.73 -2.45
CA MET A 168 -15.17 -10.51 -3.23
C MET A 168 -15.94 -10.57 -4.55
N LYS A 169 -16.29 -9.40 -5.11
CA LYS A 169 -16.79 -9.31 -6.48
C LYS A 169 -15.63 -9.07 -7.43
N CYS A 170 -15.56 -9.82 -8.53
CA CYS A 170 -14.57 -9.58 -9.59
C CYS A 170 -15.22 -8.85 -10.76
N ILE A 171 -14.56 -7.83 -11.29
CA ILE A 171 -14.99 -7.07 -12.45
C ILE A 171 -13.79 -6.63 -13.30
N ASN A 172 -14.03 -6.21 -14.54
CA ASN A 172 -13.02 -5.74 -15.49
C ASN A 172 -13.16 -4.24 -15.83
N ASP A 173 -14.09 -3.54 -15.17
CA ASP A 173 -14.41 -2.13 -15.38
C ASP A 173 -14.09 -1.34 -14.10
N ASP A 174 -12.99 -0.59 -14.14
CA ASP A 174 -12.53 0.23 -13.02
C ASP A 174 -13.57 1.29 -12.63
N SER A 175 -14.29 1.87 -13.59
CA SER A 175 -15.32 2.89 -13.34
C SER A 175 -16.49 2.30 -12.55
N GLU A 176 -16.94 1.08 -12.89
CA GLU A 176 -17.99 0.40 -12.12
C GLU A 176 -17.50 0.00 -10.72
N ALA A 177 -16.23 -0.42 -10.59
CA ALA A 177 -15.66 -0.78 -9.30
C ALA A 177 -15.62 0.41 -8.34
N VAL A 178 -15.14 1.58 -8.79
CA VAL A 178 -14.98 2.78 -7.95
C VAL A 178 -16.29 3.51 -7.66
N ALA A 179 -17.35 3.27 -8.42
CA ALA A 179 -18.65 3.90 -8.20
C ALA A 179 -19.14 3.69 -6.76
N ASP A 180 -19.43 4.77 -6.04
CA ASP A 180 -19.83 4.78 -4.61
C ASP A 180 -18.83 4.17 -3.62
N ALA A 181 -17.59 3.83 -4.03
CA ALA A 181 -16.58 3.32 -3.11
C ALA A 181 -16.13 4.42 -2.14
N ASP A 182 -16.06 4.10 -0.85
CA ASP A 182 -15.52 5.01 0.17
C ASP A 182 -13.99 5.03 0.14
N TRP A 183 -13.40 3.92 -0.31
CA TRP A 183 -11.97 3.74 -0.43
C TRP A 183 -11.62 2.98 -1.72
N VAL A 184 -10.74 3.58 -2.53
CA VAL A 184 -10.10 2.98 -3.70
C VAL A 184 -8.66 2.58 -3.36
N MET A 185 -8.37 1.28 -3.38
CA MET A 185 -7.04 0.70 -3.21
C MET A 185 -6.44 0.37 -4.58
N THR A 186 -5.50 1.19 -5.04
CA THR A 186 -4.83 0.97 -6.33
C THR A 186 -3.59 0.08 -6.15
N TRP A 187 -3.48 -0.93 -7.00
CA TRP A 187 -2.34 -1.83 -7.13
C TRP A 187 -1.96 -1.96 -8.62
N LEU A 188 -1.62 -0.81 -9.19
CA LEU A 188 -1.37 -0.66 -10.61
C LEU A 188 0.09 -0.96 -10.97
N PRO A 189 0.42 -1.11 -12.27
CA PRO A 189 1.79 -1.22 -12.77
C PRO A 189 2.66 0.00 -12.42
N GLU A 190 3.90 0.02 -12.92
CA GLU A 190 4.86 1.12 -12.67
C GLU A 190 4.24 2.51 -12.89
N GLY A 191 4.66 3.47 -12.05
CA GLY A 191 4.04 4.78 -11.93
C GLY A 191 3.94 5.57 -13.23
N GLY A 192 4.83 5.33 -14.20
CA GLY A 192 4.77 5.97 -15.52
C GLY A 192 3.54 5.59 -16.35
N MET A 193 2.94 4.43 -16.08
CA MET A 193 1.73 3.94 -16.78
C MET A 193 0.43 4.40 -16.10
N GLN A 194 0.49 4.77 -14.82
CA GLN A 194 -0.70 5.03 -14.01
C GLN A 194 -1.55 6.25 -14.46
N PRO A 195 -0.98 7.37 -14.94
CA PRO A 195 -1.80 8.50 -15.41
C PRO A 195 -2.80 8.11 -16.50
N ASP A 196 -2.38 7.24 -17.43
CA ASP A 196 -3.23 6.78 -18.53
C ASP A 196 -4.30 5.78 -18.10
N ILE A 197 -4.09 5.07 -17.00
CA ILE A 197 -5.07 4.16 -16.40
C ILE A 197 -6.08 4.98 -15.60
N ILE A 198 -5.59 5.80 -14.66
CA ILE A 198 -6.40 6.56 -13.70
C ILE A 198 -7.35 7.54 -14.39
N LYS A 199 -6.93 8.19 -15.49
CA LYS A 199 -7.80 9.14 -16.22
C LYS A 199 -9.12 8.53 -16.71
N ASN A 200 -9.22 7.20 -16.82
CA ASN A 200 -10.41 6.53 -17.34
C ASN A 200 -11.50 6.37 -16.27
N PHE A 201 -11.14 6.33 -14.98
CA PHE A 201 -12.10 6.14 -13.88
C PHE A 201 -12.09 7.28 -12.85
N ALA A 202 -11.14 8.22 -12.91
CA ALA A 202 -11.00 9.29 -11.91
C ALA A 202 -12.25 10.19 -11.79
N GLY A 203 -13.05 10.31 -12.86
CA GLY A 203 -14.30 11.06 -12.85
C GLY A 203 -15.45 10.35 -12.13
N ASP A 204 -15.33 9.04 -11.92
CA ASP A 204 -16.37 8.20 -11.30
C ASP A 204 -16.09 7.94 -9.81
N ILE A 205 -14.93 8.38 -9.30
CA ILE A 205 -14.59 8.29 -7.89
C ILE A 205 -15.47 9.26 -7.09
N LYS A 206 -16.08 8.75 -6.02
CA LYS A 206 -16.84 9.53 -5.04
C LYS A 206 -16.00 10.69 -4.50
N GLU A 207 -16.56 11.90 -4.50
CA GLU A 207 -15.88 13.08 -3.95
C GLU A 207 -15.47 12.85 -2.48
N GLY A 208 -14.22 13.17 -2.17
CA GLY A 208 -13.65 12.99 -0.83
C GLY A 208 -13.33 11.54 -0.45
N ALA A 209 -13.53 10.57 -1.36
CA ALA A 209 -13.12 9.19 -1.12
C ALA A 209 -11.61 9.08 -0.86
N ILE A 210 -11.23 8.06 -0.11
CA ILE A 210 -9.84 7.73 0.14
C ILE A 210 -9.29 7.03 -1.10
N VAL A 211 -8.14 7.47 -1.61
CA VAL A 211 -7.44 6.78 -2.68
C VAL A 211 -6.02 6.46 -2.24
N THR A 212 -5.66 5.19 -2.35
CA THR A 212 -4.36 4.70 -1.89
C THR A 212 -3.56 4.05 -3.00
N HIS A 213 -2.24 4.16 -2.91
CA HIS A 213 -1.27 3.41 -3.72
C HIS A 213 -0.42 2.47 -2.86
N ALA A 214 0.38 1.65 -3.54
CA ALA A 214 1.42 0.81 -2.95
C ALA A 214 2.81 1.10 -3.54
N CYS A 215 3.61 0.07 -3.85
CA CYS A 215 5.05 0.19 -4.14
C CYS A 215 5.41 0.66 -5.55
N THR A 216 4.43 0.85 -6.45
CA THR A 216 4.69 1.08 -7.88
C THR A 216 4.70 2.57 -8.26
N ILE A 217 4.30 3.45 -7.34
CA ILE A 217 4.33 4.91 -7.53
C ILE A 217 4.61 5.60 -6.18
N PRO A 218 5.42 6.67 -6.14
CA PRO A 218 5.52 7.50 -4.95
C PRO A 218 4.21 8.23 -4.65
N THR A 219 3.92 8.48 -3.38
CA THR A 219 2.70 9.21 -2.95
C THR A 219 2.52 10.55 -3.64
N THR A 220 3.62 11.31 -3.81
CA THR A 220 3.61 12.59 -4.51
C THR A 220 3.23 12.45 -5.98
N GLY A 221 3.63 11.34 -6.60
CA GLY A 221 3.27 10.99 -7.98
C GLY A 221 1.79 10.70 -8.13
N LEU A 222 1.21 9.89 -7.23
CA LEU A 222 -0.23 9.62 -7.25
C LEU A 222 -1.05 10.90 -7.02
N ASN A 223 -0.68 11.69 -6.01
CA ASN A 223 -1.38 12.95 -5.71
C ASN A 223 -1.39 13.90 -6.91
N LYS A 224 -0.23 14.03 -7.59
CA LYS A 224 -0.12 14.86 -8.78
C LYS A 224 -1.08 14.44 -9.91
N ILE A 225 -1.33 13.13 -10.08
CA ILE A 225 -2.27 12.65 -11.10
C ILE A 225 -3.68 13.17 -10.82
N PHE A 226 -4.14 13.08 -9.57
CA PHE A 226 -5.48 13.57 -9.21
C PHE A 226 -5.59 15.10 -9.23
N GLU A 227 -4.53 15.83 -8.83
CA GLU A 227 -4.46 17.28 -8.98
C GLU A 227 -4.55 17.71 -10.45
N ASP A 228 -3.80 17.06 -11.34
CA ASP A 228 -3.80 17.38 -12.78
C ASP A 228 -5.15 17.07 -13.45
N LEU A 229 -5.89 16.08 -12.93
CA LEU A 229 -7.24 15.71 -13.39
C LEU A 229 -8.35 16.56 -12.74
N GLY A 230 -8.06 17.28 -11.67
CA GLY A 230 -9.04 18.09 -10.92
C GLY A 230 -10.02 17.26 -10.09
N THR A 231 -9.69 16.02 -9.75
CA THR A 231 -10.53 15.12 -8.94
C THR A 231 -10.24 15.34 -7.45
N ASN A 232 -11.27 15.67 -6.67
CA ASN A 232 -11.15 15.93 -5.23
C ASN A 232 -11.22 14.63 -4.41
N VAL A 233 -10.06 14.11 -3.98
CA VAL A 233 -9.91 12.86 -3.21
C VAL A 233 -8.90 13.02 -2.08
N ASN A 234 -8.98 12.13 -1.10
CA ASN A 234 -8.01 12.02 0.00
C ASN A 234 -6.91 11.03 -0.38
N VAL A 235 -5.73 11.52 -0.79
CA VAL A 235 -4.62 10.66 -1.25
C VAL A 235 -3.74 10.22 -0.09
N ALA A 236 -3.55 8.92 0.05
CA ALA A 236 -2.65 8.31 1.04
C ALA A 236 -1.94 7.08 0.44
N SER A 237 -1.21 6.33 1.27
CA SER A 237 -0.70 5.00 0.90
C SER A 237 -1.41 3.91 1.71
N TYR A 238 -1.49 2.73 1.13
CA TYR A 238 -1.77 1.49 1.86
C TYR A 238 -0.72 0.47 1.44
N HIS A 239 0.52 0.79 1.77
CA HIS A 239 1.68 0.08 1.26
C HIS A 239 2.16 -0.96 2.30
N PRO A 240 2.16 -2.27 2.01
CA PRO A 240 2.63 -3.28 2.97
C PRO A 240 4.13 -3.24 3.32
N GLY A 241 5.00 -2.63 2.49
CA GLY A 241 6.47 -2.66 2.69
C GLY A 241 7.09 -4.06 2.65
N ALA A 242 6.34 -5.02 2.12
CA ALA A 242 6.65 -6.42 1.87
C ALA A 242 5.53 -6.96 0.95
N VAL A 243 5.63 -8.22 0.53
CA VAL A 243 4.45 -8.89 -0.04
C VAL A 243 3.44 -9.17 1.09
N PRO A 244 2.16 -8.79 0.94
CA PRO A 244 1.23 -8.71 2.06
C PRO A 244 0.87 -10.06 2.69
N GLU A 245 0.98 -11.16 1.94
CA GLU A 245 0.79 -12.53 2.41
C GLU A 245 1.90 -13.05 3.32
N MET A 246 3.06 -12.39 3.33
CA MET A 246 4.21 -12.78 4.15
C MET A 246 4.22 -12.08 5.51
N LYS A 247 3.82 -10.80 5.55
CA LYS A 247 3.93 -9.97 6.76
C LYS A 247 2.66 -9.14 6.99
N GLY A 248 2.14 -9.20 8.22
CA GLY A 248 1.06 -8.35 8.69
C GLY A 248 1.56 -6.96 9.10
N GLN A 249 1.66 -6.06 8.12
CA GLN A 249 2.00 -4.66 8.33
C GLN A 249 1.53 -3.80 7.15
N VAL A 250 1.32 -2.50 7.41
CA VAL A 250 1.03 -1.50 6.38
C VAL A 250 1.54 -0.11 6.78
N TYR A 251 1.91 0.68 5.77
CA TYR A 251 2.41 2.04 5.89
C TYR A 251 1.46 3.01 5.18
N ILE A 252 1.07 4.05 5.91
CA ILE A 252 0.06 5.04 5.52
C ILE A 252 0.71 6.42 5.42
N ALA A 253 0.67 7.00 4.22
CA ALA A 253 1.25 8.29 3.90
C ALA A 253 0.43 9.45 4.50
N GLU A 254 1.10 10.36 5.20
CA GLU A 254 0.55 11.65 5.62
C GLU A 254 0.95 12.76 4.66
N GLY A 255 0.05 13.71 4.40
CA GLY A 255 0.35 14.96 3.68
C GLY A 255 -0.64 15.34 2.57
N PHE A 256 -1.41 14.39 2.05
CA PHE A 256 -2.37 14.61 0.94
C PHE A 256 -3.79 14.11 1.23
N ALA A 257 -4.05 13.64 2.45
CA ALA A 257 -5.36 13.27 2.94
C ALA A 257 -5.65 14.00 4.26
N ASP A 258 -6.92 14.23 4.56
CA ASP A 258 -7.34 14.76 5.85
C ASP A 258 -7.10 13.76 7.01
N GLN A 259 -7.06 14.28 8.23
CA GLN A 259 -6.76 13.46 9.42
C GLN A 259 -7.81 12.35 9.63
N ALA A 260 -9.08 12.60 9.29
CA ALA A 260 -10.14 11.61 9.47
C ALA A 260 -9.93 10.39 8.55
N SER A 261 -9.46 10.62 7.32
CA SER A 261 -9.09 9.59 6.36
C SER A 261 -7.88 8.80 6.82
N ILE A 262 -6.85 9.47 7.36
CA ILE A 262 -5.68 8.82 7.95
C ILE A 262 -6.08 7.96 9.16
N ASP A 263 -6.89 8.49 10.07
CA ASP A 263 -7.36 7.76 11.26
C ASP A 263 -8.19 6.53 10.86
N THR A 264 -9.02 6.67 9.82
CA THR A 264 -9.80 5.55 9.24
C THR A 264 -8.88 4.46 8.68
N LEU A 265 -7.89 4.82 7.86
CA LEU A 265 -6.92 3.87 7.32
C LEU A 265 -6.08 3.21 8.42
N MET A 266 -5.72 3.95 9.47
CA MET A 266 -4.96 3.42 10.59
C MET A 266 -5.77 2.41 11.41
N ASP A 267 -7.04 2.68 11.70
CA ASP A 267 -7.94 1.75 12.39
C ASP A 267 -8.17 0.47 11.56
N LEU A 268 -8.49 0.62 10.27
CA LEU A 268 -8.65 -0.51 9.35
C LEU A 268 -7.35 -1.29 9.19
N GLY A 269 -6.20 -0.60 9.04
CA GLY A 269 -4.89 -1.20 8.92
C GLY A 269 -4.47 -2.00 10.16
N GLN A 270 -4.73 -1.48 11.37
CA GLN A 270 -4.45 -2.21 12.61
C GLN A 270 -5.29 -3.48 12.73
N LYS A 271 -6.57 -3.42 12.35
CA LYS A 271 -7.49 -4.58 12.40
C LYS A 271 -7.17 -5.61 11.32
N ALA A 272 -7.03 -5.17 10.07
CA ALA A 272 -6.81 -6.03 8.92
C ALA A 272 -5.38 -6.58 8.88
N ARG A 273 -4.38 -5.70 8.97
CA ARG A 273 -2.96 -6.05 8.75
C ARG A 273 -2.23 -6.39 10.03
N GLY A 274 -2.83 -6.22 11.20
CA GLY A 274 -2.20 -6.43 12.51
C GLY A 274 -1.31 -5.27 12.97
N SER A 275 -0.60 -4.58 12.07
CA SER A 275 0.19 -3.38 12.39
C SER A 275 0.06 -2.32 11.31
N ALA A 276 -0.09 -1.05 11.71
CA ALA A 276 -0.14 0.09 10.81
C ALA A 276 0.75 1.21 11.32
N PHE A 277 1.44 1.89 10.40
CA PHE A 277 2.37 2.98 10.70
C PHE A 277 2.09 4.18 9.80
N THR A 278 2.24 5.39 10.33
CA THR A 278 2.23 6.59 9.49
C THR A 278 3.64 7.04 9.12
N LEU A 279 3.78 7.56 7.91
CA LEU A 279 5.01 8.12 7.37
C LEU A 279 4.70 9.44 6.67
N PRO A 280 5.61 10.43 6.67
CA PRO A 280 5.54 11.52 5.71
C PRO A 280 5.47 10.96 4.27
N ALA A 281 4.60 11.51 3.42
CA ALA A 281 4.35 10.99 2.08
C ALA A 281 5.61 10.83 1.21
N ASN A 282 6.61 11.69 1.38
CA ASN A 282 7.90 11.63 0.68
C ASN A 282 8.84 10.54 1.20
N MET A 283 8.51 9.88 2.31
CA MET A 283 9.31 8.81 2.92
C MET A 283 8.72 7.41 2.69
N VAL A 284 7.49 7.29 2.18
CA VAL A 284 6.87 5.99 1.88
C VAL A 284 7.72 5.18 0.91
N GLY A 285 8.08 5.75 -0.24
CA GLY A 285 8.92 5.06 -1.22
C GLY A 285 10.28 4.65 -0.63
N PRO A 286 11.08 5.61 -0.11
CA PRO A 286 12.38 5.31 0.51
C PRO A 286 12.36 4.27 1.64
N VAL A 287 11.27 4.17 2.40
CA VAL A 287 11.16 3.21 3.54
C VAL A 287 10.63 1.86 3.10
N CYS A 288 9.73 1.80 2.12
CA CYS A 288 8.92 0.62 1.86
C CYS A 288 9.18 -0.03 0.49
N ASP A 289 9.64 0.72 -0.51
CA ASP A 289 9.90 0.18 -1.86
C ASP A 289 11.21 -0.63 -1.85
N MET A 290 11.57 -1.19 -3.01
CA MET A 290 12.86 -1.87 -3.21
C MET A 290 14.06 -0.95 -2.90
N CYS A 291 13.90 0.37 -2.99
CA CYS A 291 14.94 1.34 -2.64
C CYS A 291 15.18 1.48 -1.12
N SER A 292 14.39 0.80 -0.28
CA SER A 292 14.63 0.70 1.16
C SER A 292 16.01 0.11 1.49
N ALA A 293 16.54 -0.78 0.65
CA ALA A 293 17.90 -1.30 0.81
C ALA A 293 18.96 -0.19 0.67
N VAL A 294 18.82 0.68 -0.34
CA VAL A 294 19.71 1.84 -0.52
C VAL A 294 19.54 2.84 0.62
N THR A 295 18.30 3.08 1.03
CA THR A 295 17.96 4.00 2.12
C THR A 295 18.52 3.52 3.46
N ALA A 296 18.43 2.23 3.76
CA ALA A 296 18.96 1.63 4.98
C ALA A 296 20.48 1.74 5.06
N ILE A 297 21.19 1.37 3.97
CA ILE A 297 22.66 1.49 3.89
C ILE A 297 23.08 2.95 4.05
N THR A 298 22.43 3.85 3.31
CA THR A 298 22.72 5.30 3.36
C THR A 298 22.49 5.86 4.77
N TYR A 299 21.35 5.55 5.40
CA TYR A 299 21.02 6.10 6.71
C TYR A 299 21.92 5.54 7.80
N ALA A 300 22.23 4.24 7.79
CA ALA A 300 23.21 3.63 8.70
C ALA A 300 24.59 4.28 8.56
N GLY A 301 25.06 4.50 7.32
CA GLY A 301 26.32 5.20 7.05
C GLY A 301 26.34 6.63 7.61
N ILE A 302 25.27 7.40 7.41
CA ILE A 302 25.14 8.77 7.95
C ILE A 302 25.18 8.77 9.48
N LEU A 303 24.47 7.84 10.14
CA LEU A 303 24.43 7.74 11.60
C LEU A 303 25.81 7.40 12.17
N ALA A 304 26.47 6.37 11.63
CA ALA A 304 27.80 5.96 12.06
C ALA A 304 28.86 7.04 11.81
N TYR A 305 28.80 7.72 10.67
CA TYR A 305 29.67 8.85 10.33
C TYR A 305 29.48 10.01 11.31
N ARG A 306 28.22 10.43 11.53
CA ARG A 306 27.88 11.51 12.48
C ARG A 306 28.44 11.19 13.86
N ASP A 307 28.22 9.99 14.37
CA ASP A 307 28.65 9.62 15.72
C ASP A 307 30.17 9.57 15.84
N THR A 308 30.86 9.01 14.83
CA THR A 308 32.33 9.01 14.79
C THR A 308 32.91 10.42 14.76
N VAL A 309 32.39 11.30 13.90
CA VAL A 309 32.89 12.67 13.75
C VAL A 309 32.57 13.55 14.96
N THR A 310 31.37 13.42 15.53
CA THR A 310 30.94 14.29 16.63
C THR A 310 31.42 13.79 18.00
N GLN A 311 31.38 12.48 18.25
CA GLN A 311 31.64 11.91 19.57
C GLN A 311 33.12 11.55 19.78
N ILE A 312 33.83 11.15 18.71
CA ILE A 312 35.23 10.73 18.81
C ILE A 312 36.16 11.85 18.37
N LEU A 313 35.94 12.44 17.19
CA LEU A 313 36.76 13.56 16.72
C LEU A 313 36.41 14.89 17.42
N GLY A 314 35.23 14.97 18.05
CA GLY A 314 34.77 16.18 18.76
C GLY A 314 34.37 17.33 17.84
N ALA A 315 34.14 17.07 16.55
CA ALA A 315 33.75 18.11 15.60
C ALA A 315 32.26 18.48 15.77
N PRO A 316 31.87 19.74 15.49
CA PRO A 316 30.46 20.14 15.56
C PRO A 316 29.58 19.38 14.56
N ALA A 317 28.33 19.10 14.93
CA ALA A 317 27.38 18.43 14.05
C ALA A 317 27.18 19.16 12.70
N GLY A 318 27.23 20.49 12.68
CA GLY A 318 27.15 21.26 11.44
C GLY A 318 28.31 21.00 10.47
N PHE A 319 29.50 20.68 10.97
CA PHE A 319 30.63 20.28 10.12
C PHE A 319 30.40 18.88 9.52
N ALA A 320 29.98 17.91 10.35
CA ALA A 320 29.63 16.57 9.87
C ALA A 320 28.50 16.64 8.81
N GLN A 321 27.47 17.44 9.06
CA GLN A 321 26.36 17.62 8.12
C GLN A 321 26.81 18.23 6.80
N MET A 322 27.69 19.24 6.81
CA MET A 322 28.22 19.85 5.59
C MET A 322 28.94 18.82 4.71
N MET A 323 29.83 18.01 5.31
CA MET A 323 30.60 16.99 4.60
C MET A 323 29.71 15.86 4.08
N ALA A 324 28.75 15.41 4.89
CA ALA A 324 27.78 14.39 4.45
C ALA A 324 26.91 14.91 3.29
N LEU A 325 26.48 16.17 3.34
CA LEU A 325 25.69 16.78 2.26
C LEU A 325 26.48 16.86 0.95
N GLU A 326 27.74 17.29 0.99
CA GLU A 326 28.62 17.29 -0.18
C GLU A 326 28.70 15.88 -0.78
N SER A 327 29.01 14.87 0.06
CA SER A 327 29.14 13.48 -0.40
C SER A 327 27.87 12.95 -1.06
N LEU A 328 26.72 13.08 -0.39
CA LEU A 328 25.44 12.58 -0.92
C LEU A 328 25.03 13.30 -2.21
N THR A 329 25.28 14.62 -2.28
CA THR A 329 24.96 15.42 -3.46
C THR A 329 25.80 14.98 -4.67
N GLN A 330 27.12 14.83 -4.50
CA GLN A 330 28.00 14.46 -5.60
C GLN A 330 27.78 13.02 -6.07
N VAL A 331 27.54 12.07 -5.16
CA VAL A 331 27.23 10.68 -5.54
C VAL A 331 25.89 10.59 -6.27
N ASN A 332 24.88 11.32 -5.81
CA ASN A 332 23.60 11.39 -6.51
C ASN A 332 23.73 12.06 -7.89
N ALA A 333 24.49 13.16 -8.00
CA ALA A 333 24.75 13.83 -9.28
C ALA A 333 25.49 12.90 -10.26
N LEU A 334 26.52 12.19 -9.80
CA LEU A 334 27.25 11.20 -10.60
C LEU A 334 26.31 10.13 -11.17
N MET A 335 25.43 9.58 -10.34
CA MET A 335 24.43 8.58 -10.78
C MET A 335 23.46 9.15 -11.82
N GLN A 336 23.06 10.42 -11.68
CA GLN A 336 22.16 11.09 -12.62
C GLN A 336 22.83 11.43 -13.96
N ASP A 337 24.07 11.91 -13.92
CA ASP A 337 24.80 12.37 -15.10
C ASP A 337 25.29 11.20 -15.96
N GLU A 338 25.76 10.13 -15.33
CA GLU A 338 26.39 9.00 -16.04
C GLU A 338 25.42 7.82 -16.26
N GLY A 339 24.41 7.69 -15.41
CA GLY A 339 23.58 6.50 -15.29
C GLY A 339 24.17 5.48 -14.30
N ILE A 340 23.30 4.80 -13.54
CA ILE A 340 23.71 3.86 -12.49
C ILE A 340 24.60 2.71 -13.02
N ASP A 341 24.43 2.32 -14.28
CA ASP A 341 25.20 1.26 -14.95
C ASP A 341 26.63 1.67 -15.36
N LYS A 342 26.99 2.95 -15.24
CA LYS A 342 28.29 3.49 -15.69
C LYS A 342 29.05 4.28 -14.63
N MET A 343 28.55 4.30 -13.39
CA MET A 343 29.21 5.03 -12.30
C MET A 343 30.67 4.58 -12.11
N ASP A 344 30.96 3.29 -12.29
CA ASP A 344 32.29 2.70 -12.11
C ASP A 344 33.29 3.07 -13.23
N ASP A 345 32.79 3.58 -14.36
CA ASP A 345 33.62 4.14 -15.42
C ASP A 345 34.04 5.58 -15.10
N ALA A 346 33.13 6.35 -14.50
CA ALA A 346 33.35 7.75 -14.17
C ALA A 346 34.09 7.95 -12.83
N LEU A 347 33.84 7.09 -11.84
CA LEU A 347 34.51 7.06 -10.55
C LEU A 347 34.95 5.63 -10.23
N ASN A 348 36.25 5.36 -10.28
CA ASN A 348 36.79 4.06 -9.92
C ASN A 348 36.42 3.72 -8.45
N PRO A 349 35.65 2.65 -8.17
CA PRO A 349 35.28 2.27 -6.81
C PRO A 349 36.47 2.12 -5.86
N ALA A 350 37.62 1.67 -6.39
CA ALA A 350 38.85 1.49 -5.62
C ALA A 350 39.49 2.80 -5.12
N ALA A 351 39.08 3.96 -5.65
CA ALA A 351 39.58 5.27 -5.19
C ALA A 351 39.28 5.54 -3.71
N LEU A 352 38.24 4.91 -3.17
CA LEU A 352 37.86 5.03 -1.75
C LEU A 352 38.73 4.18 -0.82
N LEU A 353 39.43 3.15 -1.32
CA LEU A 353 40.18 2.21 -0.47
C LEU A 353 41.31 2.87 0.33
N GLY A 354 41.99 3.86 -0.26
CA GLY A 354 43.11 4.56 0.39
C GLY A 354 42.73 5.87 1.07
N THR A 355 41.43 6.17 1.19
CA THR A 355 40.95 7.39 1.84
C THR A 355 39.93 7.08 2.94
N ALA A 356 38.97 6.20 2.66
CA ALA A 356 37.96 5.79 3.64
C ALA A 356 38.53 4.88 4.73
N ASP A 357 39.66 4.21 4.49
CA ASP A 357 40.38 3.43 5.50
C ASP A 357 40.81 4.28 6.71
N SER A 358 41.13 5.56 6.49
CA SER A 358 41.47 6.52 7.54
C SER A 358 40.27 6.89 8.43
N MET A 359 39.05 6.60 7.98
CA MET A 359 37.80 6.78 8.74
C MET A 359 37.31 5.48 9.40
N ASN A 360 38.08 4.39 9.31
CA ASN A 360 37.74 3.09 9.89
C ASN A 360 38.01 3.03 11.40
N PHE A 361 37.24 3.79 12.18
CA PHE A 361 37.27 3.78 13.64
C PHE A 361 35.92 4.21 14.21
N GLY A 362 35.69 3.97 15.51
CA GLY A 362 34.41 4.31 16.15
C GLY A 362 33.25 3.50 15.59
N SER A 363 32.07 4.11 15.51
CA SER A 363 30.88 3.47 14.93
C SER A 363 31.07 3.10 13.47
N LEU A 364 31.95 3.80 12.73
CA LEU A 364 32.27 3.43 11.34
C LEU A 364 33.03 2.11 11.21
N ALA A 365 33.71 1.64 12.27
CA ALA A 365 34.42 0.36 12.24
C ALA A 365 33.49 -0.86 12.12
N GLU A 366 32.19 -0.68 12.35
CA GLU A 366 31.18 -1.74 12.18
C GLU A 366 30.66 -1.85 10.74
N ILE A 367 30.93 -0.87 9.88
CA ILE A 367 30.35 -0.78 8.51
C ILE A 367 31.43 -0.66 7.45
N VAL A 368 32.43 0.21 7.66
CA VAL A 368 33.45 0.54 6.65
C VAL A 368 34.24 -0.67 6.16
N PRO A 369 34.62 -1.66 7.00
CA PRO A 369 35.34 -2.84 6.50
C PRO A 369 34.61 -3.59 5.38
N ASP A 370 33.33 -3.93 5.59
CA ASP A 370 32.52 -4.66 4.60
C ASP A 370 32.31 -3.83 3.32
N VAL A 371 32.17 -2.51 3.46
CA VAL A 371 32.05 -1.59 2.32
C VAL A 371 33.35 -1.55 1.50
N LEU A 372 34.51 -1.43 2.13
CA LEU A 372 35.80 -1.42 1.42
C LEU A 372 36.08 -2.77 0.75
N ASP A 373 35.73 -3.88 1.40
CA ASP A 373 35.83 -5.21 0.79
C ASP A 373 34.94 -5.32 -0.46
N TYR A 374 33.71 -4.76 -0.42
CA TYR A 374 32.83 -4.72 -1.60
C TYR A 374 33.42 -3.87 -2.74
N LEU A 375 33.86 -2.64 -2.44
CA LEU A 375 34.45 -1.72 -3.43
C LEU A 375 35.76 -2.25 -4.03
N GLY A 376 36.43 -3.17 -3.35
CA GLY A 376 37.67 -3.80 -3.79
C GLY A 376 37.51 -5.01 -4.72
N LYS A 377 36.29 -5.49 -4.98
CA LYS A 377 36.05 -6.73 -5.76
C LYS A 377 36.40 -6.62 -7.25
N GLU A 378 36.19 -5.45 -7.84
CA GLU A 378 36.42 -5.20 -9.28
C GLU A 378 37.52 -4.16 -9.50
N LYS A 379 38.72 -4.42 -8.96
CA LYS A 379 39.88 -3.59 -9.30
C LYS A 379 40.13 -3.69 -10.80
N LYS A 380 39.76 -2.65 -11.55
CA LYS A 380 40.31 -2.40 -12.89
C LYS A 380 41.82 -2.21 -12.71
N GLU A 381 42.60 -3.21 -13.14
CA GLU A 381 44.07 -3.15 -13.17
C GLU A 381 44.60 -2.02 -14.06
#